data_AF-A0A948CBI2-F1
#
_entry.id   AF-A0A948CBI2-F1
#
_cell.length_a   1.000
_cell.length_b   1.000
_cell.length_c   1.000
_cell.angle_alpha   90.00
_cell.angle_beta   90.00
_cell.angle_gamma   90.00
#
_symmetry.space_group_name_H-M   'P 1'
#
loop_
_entity.id
_entity.type
_entity.pdbx_description
1 polymer ?
#
loop_
_entity_poly.entity_id
_entity_poly.type
_entity_poly.pdbx_seq_one_letter_code
_entity_poly.pdbx_strand_id
1 'polypeptide(L)'
;MDIGSTFTKASLVDVTRGCVVAAAEHPTTIATDVLDGYDACLVELAAHEPRAATAQVLACSSAGGGLRIAVVGNEELVTAEAGRRVALSSGGKVVAVVAVGG
;
A
#
# COMPACT_ATOMS: atom_id res chain seq x y z
N MET A 1 -1.23 -3.66 -10.23
CA MET A 1 -2.22 -3.24 -9.23
C MET A 1 -1.61 -2.09 -8.44
N ASP A 2 -2.24 -0.93 -8.46
CA ASP A 2 -1.84 0.23 -7.65
C ASP A 2 -2.94 0.52 -6.64
N ILE A 3 -2.68 0.22 -5.36
CA ILE A 3 -3.62 0.43 -4.27
C ILE A 3 -3.34 1.81 -3.67
N GLY A 4 -3.95 2.83 -4.27
CA GLY A 4 -3.84 4.21 -3.83
C GLY A 4 -4.70 4.52 -2.60
N SER A 5 -4.47 5.68 -1.97
CA SER A 5 -5.28 6.12 -0.82
C SER A 5 -6.75 6.39 -1.15
N THR A 6 -7.06 6.72 -2.42
CA THR A 6 -8.42 7.02 -2.88
C THR A 6 -8.98 5.95 -3.81
N PHE A 7 -8.15 5.43 -4.72
CA PHE A 7 -8.56 4.41 -5.70
C PHE A 7 -7.53 3.29 -5.77
N THR A 8 -8.03 2.07 -5.87
CA THR A 8 -7.29 0.93 -6.37
C THR A 8 -7.45 0.88 -7.87
N LYS A 9 -6.34 0.86 -8.60
CA LYS A 9 -6.32 0.83 -10.07
C LYS A 9 -5.59 -0.41 -10.57
N ALA A 10 -6.11 -1.00 -11.63
CA ALA A 10 -5.55 -2.18 -12.24
C ALA A 10 -5.42 -2.00 -13.75
N SER A 11 -4.29 -2.43 -14.30
CA SER A 11 -4.07 -2.53 -15.74
C SER A 11 -3.56 -3.93 -16.05
N LEU A 12 -4.24 -4.62 -16.95
CA LEU A 12 -3.77 -5.86 -17.53
C LEU A 12 -2.90 -5.55 -18.75
N VAL A 13 -1.66 -6.03 -18.75
CA VAL A 13 -0.68 -5.73 -19.79
C VAL A 13 -0.27 -7.01 -20.51
N ASP A 14 -0.38 -7.02 -21.83
CA ASP A 14 0.24 -8.05 -22.68
C ASP A 14 1.70 -7.67 -22.89
N VAL A 15 2.60 -8.34 -22.19
CA VAL A 15 4.05 -8.07 -22.24
C VAL A 15 4.70 -8.50 -23.54
N THR A 16 4.08 -9.41 -24.30
CA THR A 16 4.59 -9.84 -25.61
C THR A 16 4.26 -8.80 -26.68
N ARG A 17 3.04 -8.24 -26.63
CA ARG A 17 2.58 -7.21 -27.57
C ARG A 17 2.92 -5.79 -27.12
N GLY A 18 3.28 -5.60 -25.86
CA GLY A 18 3.62 -4.30 -25.28
C GLY A 18 2.43 -3.36 -25.15
N CYS A 19 1.22 -3.88 -24.89
CA CYS A 19 0.00 -3.07 -24.82
C CYS A 19 -0.86 -3.35 -23.58
N VAL A 20 -1.69 -2.38 -23.21
CA VAL A 20 -2.74 -2.56 -22.19
C VAL A 20 -3.93 -3.25 -22.83
N VAL A 21 -4.38 -4.34 -22.24
CA VAL A 21 -5.51 -5.17 -22.71
C VAL A 21 -6.82 -4.71 -22.08
N ALA A 22 -6.78 -4.41 -20.79
CA ALA A 22 -7.93 -3.96 -20.02
C ALA A 22 -7.46 -3.13 -18.81
N ALA A 23 -8.33 -2.28 -18.29
CA ALA A 23 -8.12 -1.52 -17.07
C ALA A 23 -9.39 -1.55 -16.22
N ALA A 24 -9.22 -1.43 -14.91
CA ALA A 24 -10.30 -1.35 -13.93
C ALA A 24 -9.89 -0.42 -12.80
N GLU A 25 -10.87 0.21 -12.15
CA GLU A 25 -10.64 0.98 -10.93
C GLU A 25 -11.78 0.83 -9.95
N HIS A 26 -11.44 0.85 -8.67
CA HIS A 26 -12.40 0.76 -7.57
C HIS A 26 -12.01 1.75 -6.47
N PRO A 27 -12.97 2.43 -5.82
CA PRO A 27 -12.69 3.21 -4.62
C PRO A 27 -11.93 2.38 -3.59
N THR A 28 -10.88 2.93 -2.99
CA THR A 28 -10.08 2.18 -2.02
C THR A 28 -10.89 1.89 -0.77
N THR A 29 -10.93 0.61 -0.40
CA THR A 29 -11.70 0.06 0.73
C THR A 29 -10.93 0.18 2.05
N ILE A 30 -10.33 1.35 2.30
CA ILE A 30 -9.48 1.62 3.47
C ILE A 30 -10.23 1.53 4.81
N ALA A 31 -11.55 1.69 4.78
CA ALA A 31 -12.41 1.57 5.96
C ALA A 31 -12.69 0.11 6.35
N THR A 32 -12.47 -0.84 5.42
CA THR A 32 -12.64 -2.28 5.62
C THR A 32 -11.29 -2.97 5.35
N ASP A 33 -11.19 -3.78 4.31
CA ASP A 33 -9.96 -4.41 3.85
C ASP A 33 -9.63 -3.89 2.44
N VAL A 34 -8.37 -3.44 2.24
CA VAL A 34 -7.87 -3.01 0.94
C VAL A 34 -7.92 -4.12 -0.12
N LEU A 35 -7.98 -5.39 0.30
CA LEU A 35 -8.17 -6.52 -0.59
C LEU A 35 -9.56 -6.55 -1.23
N ASP A 36 -10.59 -5.96 -0.64
CA ASP A 36 -11.91 -5.86 -1.25
C ASP A 36 -11.84 -5.07 -2.59
N GLY A 37 -11.10 -3.95 -2.61
CA GLY A 37 -10.87 -3.16 -3.82
C GLY A 37 -9.97 -3.88 -4.84
N TYR A 38 -9.02 -4.69 -4.37
CA TYR A 38 -8.21 -5.56 -5.21
C TYR A 38 -9.08 -6.60 -5.93
N ASP A 39 -9.95 -7.29 -5.19
CA ASP A 39 -10.82 -8.35 -5.72
C ASP A 39 -11.84 -7.75 -6.70
N ALA A 40 -12.41 -6.58 -6.40
CA ALA A 40 -13.32 -5.89 -7.30
C ALA A 40 -12.66 -5.57 -8.65
N CYS A 41 -11.44 -5.04 -8.64
CA CYS A 41 -10.70 -4.79 -9.88
C CYS A 41 -10.35 -6.08 -10.63
N LEU A 42 -10.01 -7.17 -9.94
CA LEU A 42 -9.76 -8.46 -10.60
C LEU A 42 -11.02 -9.04 -11.24
N VAL A 43 -12.17 -8.96 -10.57
CA VAL A 43 -13.46 -9.40 -11.11
C VAL A 43 -13.81 -8.62 -12.37
N GLU A 44 -13.65 -7.30 -12.35
CA GLU A 44 -13.89 -6.44 -13.51
C GLU A 44 -12.96 -6.78 -14.68
N LEU A 45 -11.65 -6.92 -14.43
CA LEU A 45 -10.69 -7.33 -15.46
C LEU A 45 -11.01 -8.71 -16.02
N ALA A 46 -11.36 -9.68 -15.17
CA ALA A 46 -11.66 -11.05 -15.59
C ALA A 46 -12.96 -11.16 -16.39
N ALA A 47 -13.93 -10.25 -16.15
CA ALA A 47 -15.13 -10.15 -16.96
C ALA A 47 -14.84 -9.70 -18.41
N HIS A 48 -13.81 -8.88 -18.60
CA HIS A 48 -13.37 -8.42 -19.93
C HIS A 48 -12.35 -9.35 -20.59
N GLU A 49 -11.43 -9.90 -19.80
CA GLU A 49 -10.35 -10.78 -20.26
C GLU A 49 -10.15 -11.90 -19.22
N PRO A 50 -10.70 -13.10 -19.45
CA PRO A 50 -10.67 -14.20 -18.49
C PRO A 50 -9.26 -14.60 -18.03
N ARG A 51 -8.23 -14.34 -18.85
CA ARG A 51 -6.83 -14.59 -18.48
C ARG A 51 -6.36 -13.74 -17.30
N ALA A 52 -7.05 -12.64 -16.97
CA ALA A 52 -6.75 -11.81 -15.81
C ALA A 52 -6.80 -12.60 -14.49
N ALA A 53 -7.70 -13.59 -14.38
CA ALA A 53 -7.87 -14.39 -13.17
C ALA A 53 -6.63 -15.22 -12.78
N THR A 54 -5.76 -15.50 -13.74
CA THR A 54 -4.52 -16.28 -13.53
C THR A 54 -3.26 -15.48 -13.86
N ALA A 55 -3.39 -14.20 -14.19
CA ALA A 55 -2.26 -13.36 -14.55
C ALA A 55 -1.36 -13.10 -13.33
N GLN A 56 -0.06 -12.97 -13.55
CA GLN A 56 0.84 -12.51 -12.50
C GLN A 56 0.46 -11.09 -12.08
N VAL A 57 0.25 -10.89 -10.78
CA VAL A 57 -0.09 -9.58 -10.24
C VAL A 57 1.15 -8.95 -9.60
N LEU A 58 1.58 -7.82 -10.17
CA LEU A 58 2.53 -6.91 -9.54
C LEU A 58 1.75 -5.82 -8.82
N ALA A 59 2.02 -5.63 -7.53
CA ALA A 59 1.26 -4.71 -6.68
C ALA A 59 2.14 -3.69 -5.97
N CYS A 60 1.67 -2.45 -5.89
CA CYS A 60 2.16 -1.43 -4.97
C CYS A 60 0.99 -0.87 -4.16
N SER A 61 1.27 -0.40 -2.94
CA SER A 61 0.24 0.16 -2.07
C SER A 61 0.76 1.36 -1.29
N SER A 62 -0.09 2.39 -1.24
CA SER A 62 0.02 3.52 -0.31
C SER A 62 -1.21 3.63 0.61
N ALA A 63 -2.22 2.77 0.40
CA ALA A 63 -3.42 2.69 1.22
C ALA A 63 -3.11 2.14 2.63
N GLY A 64 -3.88 2.58 3.62
CA GLY A 64 -3.69 2.24 5.05
C GLY A 64 -3.07 3.37 5.90
N GLY A 65 -2.66 4.46 5.27
CA GLY A 65 -2.04 5.61 5.94
C GLY A 65 -0.55 5.38 6.24
N GLY A 66 0.14 6.46 6.64
CA GLY A 66 1.57 6.41 6.95
C GLY A 66 1.93 5.36 7.99
N LEU A 67 3.03 4.63 7.78
CA LEU A 67 3.55 3.60 8.69
C LEU A 67 3.53 4.11 10.14
N ARG A 68 2.79 3.46 11.04
CA ARG A 68 2.79 3.81 12.47
C ARG A 68 4.05 3.26 13.11
N ILE A 69 4.92 4.16 13.58
CA ILE A 69 6.21 3.80 14.14
C ILE A 69 6.20 4.05 15.64
N ALA A 70 6.57 3.05 16.43
CA ALA A 70 6.91 3.19 17.83
C ALA A 70 8.44 3.17 17.96
N VAL A 71 9.00 4.15 18.66
CA VAL A 71 10.45 4.25 18.90
C VAL A 71 10.72 3.87 20.34
N VAL A 72 11.57 2.87 20.57
CA VAL A 72 12.00 2.45 21.90
C VAL A 72 13.49 2.69 22.02
N GLY A 73 13.91 3.47 23.02
CA GLY A 73 15.30 3.88 23.19
C GLY A 73 15.79 3.87 24.63
N ASN A 74 17.10 3.85 24.82
CA ASN A 74 17.71 3.91 26.15
C ASN A 74 17.75 5.34 26.69
N GLU A 75 17.90 6.33 25.81
CA GLU A 75 18.04 7.75 26.12
C GLU A 75 17.01 8.55 25.32
N GLU A 76 16.20 9.36 26.00
CA GLU A 76 15.06 10.06 25.41
C GLU A 76 15.51 11.05 24.31
N LEU A 77 16.54 11.86 24.57
CA LEU A 77 16.93 12.94 23.67
C LEU A 77 17.52 12.47 22.34
N VAL A 78 18.27 11.37 22.32
CA VAL A 78 19.02 10.95 21.12
C VAL A 78 18.25 9.89 20.33
N THR A 79 17.70 8.87 21.00
CA THR A 79 17.04 7.77 20.30
C THR A 79 15.64 8.15 19.83
N ALA A 80 14.90 8.95 20.61
CA ALA A 80 13.58 9.42 20.19
C ALA A 80 13.67 10.33 18.95
N GLU A 81 14.60 11.28 18.96
CA GLU A 81 14.76 12.24 17.86
C GLU A 81 15.26 11.54 16.59
N ALA A 82 16.19 10.58 16.71
CA ALA A 82 16.61 9.75 15.59
C ALA A 82 15.45 8.94 14.99
N GLY A 83 14.66 8.26 15.84
CA GLY A 83 13.48 7.51 15.39
C GLY A 83 12.40 8.40 14.78
N ARG A 84 12.21 9.61 15.31
CA ARG A 84 11.29 10.62 14.77
C ARG A 84 11.68 11.06 13.37
N ARG A 85 12.96 11.30 13.11
CA ARG A 85 13.44 11.70 11.78
C ARG A 85 13.27 10.59 10.74
N VAL A 86 13.56 9.34 11.10
CA VAL A 86 13.40 8.17 10.22
C VAL A 86 11.92 7.92 9.88
N ALA A 87 11.03 8.10 10.85
CA ALA A 87 9.60 7.97 10.61
C ALA A 87 9.08 9.03 9.63
N LEU A 88 9.47 10.29 9.83
CA LEU A 88 9.03 11.39 8.96
C LEU A 88 9.56 11.26 7.53
N SER A 89 10.77 10.73 7.32
CA SER A 89 11.34 10.54 5.98
C SER A 89 10.75 9.36 5.22
N SER A 90 10.16 8.38 5.91
CA SER A 90 9.51 7.20 5.31
C SER A 90 8.00 7.37 5.07
N GLY A 91 7.46 8.58 5.31
CA GLY A 91 6.01 8.83 5.27
C GLY A 91 5.24 8.22 6.45
N GLY A 92 5.97 7.74 7.47
CA GLY A 92 5.41 7.20 8.70
C GLY A 92 5.10 8.26 9.74
N LYS A 93 4.18 7.94 10.65
CA LYS A 93 3.83 8.77 11.82
C LYS A 93 4.37 8.09 13.07
N VAL A 94 5.23 8.79 13.83
CA VAL A 94 5.57 8.33 15.18
C VAL A 94 4.33 8.42 16.06
N VAL A 95 3.91 7.30 16.60
CA VAL A 95 2.72 7.20 17.48
C VAL A 95 3.09 6.98 18.95
N ALA A 96 4.31 6.52 19.22
CA ALA A 96 4.83 6.35 20.57
C ALA A 96 6.35 6.49 20.60
N VAL A 97 6.86 7.08 21.66
CA VAL A 97 8.28 7.09 22.04
C VAL A 97 8.36 6.59 23.47
N VAL A 98 9.17 5.56 23.72
CA VAL A 98 9.40 5.01 25.06
C VAL A 98 10.90 5.03 25.35
N ALA A 99 11.29 5.70 26.44
CA ALA A 99 12.64 5.60 27.01
C ALA A 99 12.65 4.51 28.09
N VAL A 100 13.57 3.54 27.99
CA VAL A 100 13.67 2.39 28.92
C VAL A 100 14.84 2.51 29.89
N GLY A 101 15.71 3.52 29.72
CA GLY A 101 16.81 3.82 30.63
C GLY A 101 16.48 4.98 31.56
N GLY A 102 16.50 4.71 32.87
CA GLY A 102 16.45 5.67 33.97
C GLY A 102 17.32 5.17 35.10
#